data_AF-A0A442NQ13-F1
#
_entry.id   AF-A0A442NQ13-F1
#
_cell.length_a   1.000
_cell.length_b   1.000
_cell.length_c   1.000
_cell.angle_alpha   90.00
_cell.angle_beta   90.00
_cell.angle_gamma   90.00
#
_symmetry.space_group_name_H-M   'P 1'
#
loop_
_entity.id
_entity.type
_entity.pdbx_description
1 polymer ?
#
loop_
_entity_poly.entity_id
_entity_poly.type
_entity_poly.pdbx_seq_one_letter_code
_entity_poly.pdbx_strand_id
1 'polypeptide(L)'
;MANPPRRPTNPMAAAEAAFKPARKPTAPVRETAAAPNVRELVSIRIDRAVLDFFQGDGPGWQDRINDALRAIVEKRIAAEDDRSDDIS
;
A
#
# COMPACT_ATOMS: atom_id res chain seq x y z
N MET A 1 -51.89 37.88 -11.31
CA MET A 1 -51.35 36.57 -10.92
C MET A 1 -49.92 36.47 -11.44
N ALA A 2 -48.95 36.18 -10.55
CA ALA A 2 -47.56 35.70 -10.78
C ALA A 2 -46.62 36.56 -11.68
N ASN A 3 -45.33 36.79 -11.41
CA ASN A 3 -44.36 36.53 -10.34
C ASN A 3 -43.13 37.42 -10.71
N PRO A 4 -42.54 38.25 -9.83
CA PRO A 4 -41.34 39.02 -10.20
C PRO A 4 -40.15 38.08 -10.40
N PRO A 5 -39.33 38.23 -11.46
CA PRO A 5 -38.08 37.49 -11.55
C PRO A 5 -37.16 37.97 -10.41
N ARG A 6 -37.01 37.10 -9.42
CA ARG A 6 -36.17 37.30 -8.24
C ARG A 6 -34.74 37.59 -8.70
N ARG A 7 -34.15 38.66 -8.17
CA ARG A 7 -32.70 38.85 -8.10
C ARG A 7 -32.14 37.91 -7.03
N PRO A 8 -31.16 37.07 -7.35
CA PRO A 8 -30.13 36.72 -6.38
C PRO A 8 -28.75 37.04 -7.01
N THR A 9 -28.08 38.15 -6.68
CA THR A 9 -27.31 38.31 -5.42
C THR A 9 -26.94 36.98 -4.77
N ASN A 10 -25.93 36.31 -5.33
CA ASN A 10 -24.85 35.84 -4.47
C ASN A 10 -23.52 35.69 -5.23
N PRO A 11 -22.58 36.67 -5.15
CA PRO A 11 -21.24 36.52 -5.69
C PRO A 11 -20.43 35.40 -5.01
N MET A 12 -20.87 34.92 -3.84
CA MET A 12 -20.25 33.82 -3.10
C MET A 12 -20.35 32.48 -3.85
N ALA A 13 -21.49 32.22 -4.51
CA ALA A 13 -21.72 30.95 -5.22
C ALA A 13 -20.86 30.79 -6.49
N ALA A 14 -20.46 31.91 -7.12
CA ALA A 14 -19.53 31.90 -8.25
C ALA A 14 -18.08 31.65 -7.80
N ALA A 15 -17.70 32.07 -6.58
CA ALA A 15 -16.36 31.86 -6.04
C ALA A 15 -16.12 30.40 -5.58
N GLU A 16 -17.16 29.72 -5.05
CA GLU A 16 -17.05 28.31 -4.65
C GLU A 16 -16.88 27.36 -5.85
N ALA A 17 -17.40 27.71 -7.03
CA ALA A 17 -17.21 26.91 -8.24
C ALA A 17 -15.76 26.93 -8.77
N ALA A 18 -15.02 28.01 -8.51
CA ALA A 18 -13.61 28.15 -8.88
C ALA A 18 -12.67 27.42 -7.92
N PHE A 19 -13.14 27.04 -6.73
CA PHE A 19 -12.39 26.35 -5.70
C PHE A 19 -12.72 24.84 -5.61
N LYS A 20 -13.07 24.22 -6.75
CA LYS A 20 -12.94 22.75 -6.86
C LYS A 20 -11.45 22.43 -6.98
N PRO A 21 -10.85 21.68 -6.05
CA PRO A 21 -9.49 21.19 -6.28
C PRO A 21 -9.55 20.23 -7.47
N ALA A 22 -9.08 20.68 -8.62
CA ALA A 22 -8.75 19.79 -9.73
C ALA A 22 -7.80 18.74 -9.19
N ARG A 23 -8.24 17.48 -9.19
CA ARG A 23 -7.38 16.33 -8.89
C ARG A 23 -6.18 16.45 -9.82
N LYS A 24 -5.03 16.84 -9.28
CA LYS A 24 -3.77 16.89 -10.02
C LYS A 24 -3.66 15.54 -10.74
N PRO A 25 -3.42 15.48 -12.06
CA PRO A 25 -3.08 14.23 -12.70
C PRO A 25 -1.90 13.69 -11.89
N THR A 26 -2.09 12.55 -11.23
CA THR A 26 -0.98 11.79 -10.66
C THR A 26 0.00 11.67 -11.81
N ALA A 27 1.16 12.31 -11.67
CA ALA A 27 2.27 12.16 -12.59
C ALA A 27 2.41 10.65 -12.86
N PRO A 28 2.66 10.22 -14.12
CA PRO A 28 2.89 8.81 -14.39
C PRO A 28 3.89 8.35 -13.34
N VAL A 29 3.49 7.35 -12.55
CA VAL A 29 4.35 6.76 -11.52
C VAL A 29 5.63 6.46 -12.25
N ARG A 30 6.64 7.31 -12.05
CA ARG A 30 7.99 7.02 -12.49
C ARG A 30 8.22 5.67 -11.86
N GLU A 31 8.38 4.64 -12.68
CA GLU A 31 8.82 3.33 -12.24
C GLU A 31 10.11 3.61 -11.48
N THR A 32 9.98 3.75 -10.16
CA THR A 32 11.12 3.89 -9.28
C THR A 32 11.78 2.56 -9.41
N ALA A 33 12.84 2.52 -10.22
CA ALA A 33 13.72 1.38 -10.40
C ALA A 33 13.76 0.63 -9.07
N ALA A 34 13.22 -0.59 -9.09
CA ALA A 34 12.91 -1.36 -7.90
C ALA A 34 14.13 -1.35 -6.98
N ALA A 35 14.08 -0.53 -5.94
CA ALA A 35 15.19 -0.48 -5.01
C ALA A 35 15.32 -1.89 -4.40
N PRO A 36 16.53 -2.42 -4.25
CA PRO A 36 16.70 -3.65 -3.50
C PRO A 36 16.12 -3.39 -2.11
N ASN A 37 15.09 -4.14 -1.72
CA ASN A 37 14.30 -4.02 -0.49
C ASN A 37 12.95 -3.27 -0.57
N VAL A 38 12.38 -3.02 -1.76
CA VAL A 38 10.98 -2.58 -1.84
C VAL A 38 10.06 -3.71 -1.36
N ARG A 39 9.15 -3.38 -0.45
CA ARG A 39 8.04 -4.27 -0.07
C ARG A 39 6.94 -4.17 -1.12
N GLU A 40 6.63 -5.29 -1.75
CA GLU A 40 5.54 -5.36 -2.72
C GLU A 40 4.24 -5.75 -2.02
N LEU A 41 3.16 -5.01 -2.29
CA LEU A 41 1.84 -5.32 -1.76
C LEU A 41 1.20 -6.40 -2.63
N VAL A 42 1.13 -7.61 -2.10
CA VAL A 42 0.58 -8.78 -2.79
C VAL A 42 -0.59 -9.38 -2.02
N SER A 43 -1.55 -9.95 -2.76
CA SER A 43 -2.66 -10.69 -2.17
C SER A 43 -2.28 -12.17 -2.05
N ILE A 44 -1.92 -12.61 -0.84
CA ILE A 44 -1.64 -14.01 -0.53
C ILE A 44 -2.73 -14.60 0.39
N ARG A 45 -2.96 -15.92 0.31
CA ARG A 45 -3.84 -16.63 1.23
C ARG A 45 -3.03 -17.10 2.44
N ILE A 46 -3.49 -16.75 3.63
CA ILE A 46 -2.88 -17.15 4.91
C ILE A 46 -3.93 -17.86 5.74
N ASP A 47 -3.53 -18.95 6.40
CA ASP A 47 -4.40 -19.69 7.31
C ASP A 47 -4.88 -18.83 8.49
N ARG A 48 -6.11 -19.09 8.93
CA ARG A 48 -6.73 -18.30 10.00
C ARG A 48 -5.96 -18.41 11.32
N ALA A 49 -5.53 -19.63 11.68
CA ALA A 49 -4.77 -19.86 12.91
C ALA A 49 -3.44 -19.08 12.92
N VAL A 50 -2.78 -18.98 11.76
CA VAL A 50 -1.55 -18.23 11.60
C VAL A 50 -1.82 -16.74 11.73
N LEU A 51 -2.87 -16.22 11.06
CA LEU A 51 -3.27 -14.82 11.20
C LEU A 51 -3.60 -14.44 12.65
N ASP A 52 -4.38 -15.28 13.34
CA ASP A 52 -4.78 -15.03 14.73
C ASP A 52 -3.57 -15.00 15.67
N PHE A 53 -2.59 -15.90 15.46
CA PHE A 53 -1.33 -15.89 16.20
C PHE A 53 -0.58 -14.56 16.05
N PHE A 54 -0.34 -14.11 14.81
CA PHE A 54 0.42 -12.88 14.58
C PHE A 54 -0.33 -11.61 14.98
N GLN A 55 -1.66 -11.59 14.83
CA GLN A 55 -2.51 -10.46 15.24
C GLN A 55 -2.61 -10.33 16.76
N GLY A 56 -2.53 -11.43 17.51
CA GLY A 56 -2.55 -11.43 18.98
C GLY A 56 -1.42 -10.63 19.62
N ASP A 57 -0.26 -10.59 18.97
CA ASP A 57 0.93 -9.84 19.41
C ASP A 57 0.85 -8.32 19.15
N GLY A 58 -0.29 -7.81 18.65
CA GLY A 58 -0.57 -6.39 18.49
C GLY A 58 -0.11 -5.76 17.15
N PRO A 59 0.03 -4.43 17.07
CA PRO A 59 0.43 -3.70 15.86
C PRO A 59 1.73 -4.24 15.25
N GLY A 60 1.88 -4.17 13.92
CA GLY A 60 3.07 -4.68 13.22
C GLY A 60 3.04 -6.19 12.92
N TRP A 61 1.88 -6.84 13.05
CA TRP A 61 1.74 -8.28 12.78
C TRP A 61 2.14 -8.70 11.36
N GLN A 62 1.95 -7.83 10.36
CA GLN A 62 2.37 -8.10 8.98
C GLN A 62 3.90 -8.09 8.84
N ASP A 63 4.59 -7.20 9.55
CA ASP A 63 6.05 -7.16 9.58
C ASP A 63 6.62 -8.45 10.15
N ARG A 64 6.03 -8.95 11.23
CA ARG A 64 6.43 -10.22 11.85
C ARG A 64 6.24 -11.42 10.92
N ILE A 65 5.15 -11.46 10.16
CA ILE A 65 4.96 -12.49 9.12
C ILE A 65 6.06 -12.38 8.07
N ASN A 66 6.35 -11.17 7.59
CA ASN A 66 7.38 -10.95 6.60
C ASN A 66 8.79 -11.33 7.12
N ASP A 67 9.10 -11.04 8.38
CA ASP A 67 10.38 -11.40 9.00
C ASP A 67 10.53 -12.92 9.16
N ALA A 68 9.44 -13.62 9.53
CA ALA A 68 9.43 -15.08 9.57
C ALA A 68 9.67 -15.70 8.18
N LEU A 69 9.05 -15.13 7.13
CA LEU A 69 9.28 -15.57 5.75
C LEU A 69 10.74 -15.32 5.32
N ARG A 70 11.33 -14.16 5.66
CA ARG A 70 12.73 -13.85 5.38
C ARG A 70 13.68 -14.84 6.04
N ALA A 71 13.45 -15.17 7.31
CA ALA A 71 14.28 -16.14 8.03
C ALA A 71 14.26 -17.54 7.36
N ILE A 72 13.11 -17.96 6.81
CA ILE A 72 13.01 -19.22 6.06
C ILE A 72 13.83 -19.16 4.76
N VAL A 73 13.74 -18.04 4.03
CA VAL A 73 14.50 -17.84 2.79
C VAL A 73 16.00 -17.84 3.07
N GLU A 74 16.46 -17.08 4.07
CA GLU A 74 17.86 -17.02 4.47
C GLU A 74 18.39 -18.40 4.90
N LYS A 75 17.61 -19.12 5.72
CA LYS A 75 17.94 -20.50 6.10
C LYS A 75 18.06 -21.41 4.89
N ARG A 76 17.22 -21.22 3.87
CA ARG A 76 17.28 -22.05 2.66
C ARG A 76 18.51 -21.74 1.82
N ILE A 77 18.83 -20.45 1.63
CA ILE A 77 20.03 -20.01 0.91
C ILE A 77 21.27 -20.58 1.58
N ALA A 78 21.40 -20.42 2.90
CA ALA A 78 22.54 -20.96 3.66
C ALA A 78 22.69 -22.49 3.52
N ALA A 79 21.58 -23.23 3.44
CA ALA A 79 21.61 -24.67 3.22
C ALA A 79 21.87 -25.08 1.75
N GLU A 80 21.84 -24.14 0.80
CA GLU A 80 22.23 -24.36 -0.60
C GLU A 80 23.71 -24.11 -0.81
N ASP A 81 24.27 -23.11 -0.15
CA ASP A 81 25.71 -22.85 -0.14
C ASP A 81 26.46 -24.06 0.47
N ASP A 82 26.08 -24.52 1.66
CA ASP A 82 26.72 -25.68 2.32
C ASP A 82 26.65 -26.97 1.49
N ARG A 83 25.56 -27.18 0.75
CA ARG A 83 25.43 -28.32 -0.18
C ARG A 83 26.31 -28.17 -1.41
N SER A 84 26.54 -26.94 -1.88
CA SER A 84 27.35 -26.68 -3.07
C SER A 84 28.83 -26.88 -2.80
N ASP A 85 29.29 -26.59 -1.57
CA ASP A 85 30.67 -26.85 -1.12
C ASP A 85 31.01 -28.35 -1.01
N ASP A 86 30.04 -29.23 -0.73
CA ASP A 86 30.23 -30.69 -0.62
C ASP A 86 30.33 -31.40 -2.00
N ILE A 87 29.83 -30.77 -3.06
CA ILE A 87 29.76 -31.37 -4.42
C ILE A 87 30.97 -30.97 -5.30
N SER A 88 31.88 -30.10 -4.82
CA SER A 88 33.05 -29.60 -5.59
C SER A 88 34.35 -30.38 -5.37
#